data_AF-A0A9X1X7S8-F1
#
_entry.id   AF-A0A9X1X7S8-F1
#
_cell.length_a   1.000
_cell.length_b   1.000
_cell.length_c   1.000
_cell.angle_alpha   90.00
_cell.angle_beta   90.00
_cell.angle_gamma   90.00
#
_symmetry.space_group_name_H-M   'P 1'
#
loop_
_entity.id
_entity.type
_entity.pdbx_description
1 polymer ?
#
loop_
_entity_poly.entity_id
_entity_poly.type
_entity_poly.pdbx_seq_one_letter_code
_entity_poly.pdbx_strand_id
1 'polypeptide(L)' 'MEETKMKRHCSHCNQETMHIVREDALELEYTCTNCKHTETEVKTFF' A
#
# COMPACT_ATOMS: atom_id res chain seq x y z
N MET A 1 5.92 3.62 -13.14
CA MET A 1 5.52 3.71 -11.72
C MET A 1 4.23 4.47 -11.68
N GLU A 2 3.12 3.77 -11.47
CA GLU A 2 1.80 4.39 -11.27
C GLU A 2 1.55 4.49 -9.76
N GLU A 3 1.21 5.69 -9.30
CA GLU A 3 0.89 5.97 -7.90
C GLU A 3 -0.62 6.21 -7.79
N THR A 4 -1.32 5.30 -7.13
CA THR A 4 -2.77 5.39 -6.92
C THR A 4 -3.07 5.51 -5.44
N LYS A 5 -4.06 6.33 -5.08
CA LYS A 5 -4.55 6.42 -3.70
C LYS A 5 -5.80 5.57 -3.54
N MET A 6 -5.80 4.64 -2.59
CA MET A 6 -6.97 3.82 -2.28
C MET A 6 -7.27 3.83 -0.78
N LYS A 7 -8.54 3.65 -0.41
CA LYS A 7 -8.90 3.40 0.99
C LYS A 7 -8.61 1.95 1.32
N ARG A 8 -7.81 1.70 2.35
CA ARG A 8 -7.51 0.37 2.89
C ARG A 8 -7.57 0.46 4.42
N HIS A 9 -7.94 -0.64 5.06
CA HIS A 9 -7.80 -0.76 6.50
C HIS A 9 -6.31 -0.87 6.84
N CYS A 10 -5.79 0.05 7.65
CA CYS A 10 -4.40 -0.01 8.09
C CYS A 10 -4.30 -0.88 9.35
N SER A 11 -3.56 -1.99 9.26
CA SER A 11 -3.30 -2.89 10.40
C SER A 11 -2.64 -2.17 11.59
N HIS A 12 -1.89 -1.09 11.33
CA HIS A 12 -1.27 -0.27 12.38
C HIS A 12 -2.25 0.73 13.01
N CYS A 13 -3.09 1.39 12.22
CA CYS A 13 -4.04 2.38 12.72
C CYS A 13 -5.34 1.75 13.25
N ASN A 14 -5.58 0.46 12.97
CA ASN A 14 -6.84 -0.27 13.20
C ASN A 14 -8.07 0.51 12.71
N GLN A 15 -7.93 1.26 11.63
CA GLN A 15 -8.99 2.09 11.06
C GLN A 15 -8.84 2.19 9.54
N GLU A 16 -9.91 2.59 8.87
CA GLU A 16 -9.89 2.84 7.43
C GLU A 16 -9.19 4.15 7.12
N THR A 17 -8.08 4.06 6.39
CA THR A 17 -7.26 5.21 6.03
C THR A 17 -6.98 5.23 4.53
N MET A 18 -6.50 6.35 4.03
CA MET A 18 -5.97 6.42 2.67
C MET A 18 -4.58 5.79 2.64
N HIS A 19 -4.34 4.93 1.66
CA HIS A 19 -3.04 4.34 1.38
C HIS A 19 -2.61 4.78 -0.02
N ILE A 20 -1.34 5.14 -0.15
CA ILE A 20 -0.68 5.38 -1.42
C ILE A 20 -0.14 4.03 -1.88
N VAL A 21 -0.70 3.54 -2.98
CA VAL A 21 -0.27 2.32 -3.66
C VAL A 21 0.71 2.72 -4.74
N ARG A 22 1.92 2.18 -4.66
CA ARG A 22 2.93 2.33 -5.69
C ARG A 22 3.17 0.97 -6.30
N GLU A 23 2.78 0.83 -7.56
CA GLU A 23 2.96 -0.42 -8.29
C GLU A 23 4.20 -0.32 -9.20
N ASP A 24 5.08 -1.30 -9.03
CA ASP A 24 6.22 -1.60 -9.88
C ASP A 24 6.03 -2.96 -10.57
N ALA A 25 6.92 -3.31 -11.49
CA ALA A 25 6.78 -4.51 -12.32
C ALA A 25 6.70 -5.82 -11.51
N LEU A 26 7.29 -5.84 -10.31
CA LEU A 26 7.40 -7.02 -9.45
C LEU A 26 6.80 -6.82 -8.06
N GLU A 27 6.45 -5.60 -7.66
CA GLU A 27 6.14 -5.26 -6.27
C GLU A 27 5.00 -4.22 -6.21
N LEU A 28 4.13 -4.33 -5.20
CA LEU A 28 3.18 -3.29 -4.81
C LEU A 28 3.54 -2.80 -3.42
N GLU A 29 3.74 -1.50 -3.28
CA GLU A 29 3.99 -0.85 -2.01
C GLU A 29 2.75 -0.07 -1.56
N TYR A 30 2.30 -0.32 -0.34
CA TYR A 30 1.12 0.29 0.28
C TYR A 30 1.55 1.16 1.45
N THR A 31 1.60 2.47 1.24
CA THR A 31 1.96 3.43 2.30
C THR A 31 0.71 4.08 2.89
N CYS A 32 0.41 3.82 4.15
CA CYS A 32 -0.67 4.48 4.88
C CYS A 32 -0.37 5.98 5.07
N THR A 33 -1.28 6.87 4.66
CA THR A 33 -1.06 8.32 4.79
C THR A 33 -1.19 8.83 6.23
N ASN A 34 -1.75 8.02 7.14
CA ASN A 34 -1.98 8.41 8.53
C ASN A 34 -0.77 8.07 9.42
N CYS A 35 -0.41 6.79 9.54
CA CYS A 35 0.74 6.35 10.35
C CYS A 35 2.06 6.26 9.58
N LYS A 36 2.05 6.46 8.25
CA LYS A 36 3.22 6.26 7.38
C LYS A 36 3.80 4.85 7.40
N HIS A 37 3.00 3.86 7.82
CA HIS A 37 3.38 2.46 7.71
C HIS A 37 3.34 2.02 6.25
N THR A 38 4.35 1.28 5.84
CA THR A 38 4.53 0.83 4.46
C THR A 38 4.53 -0.70 4.43
N GLU A 39 3.63 -1.27 3.64
CA GLU A 39 3.52 -2.71 3.42
C GLU A 39 3.90 -3.01 1.96
N THR A 40 4.84 -3.92 1.73
CA THR A 40 5.27 -4.28 0.38
C THR A 40 4.82 -5.71 0.06
N GLU A 41 4.09 -5.87 -1.05
CA GLU A 41 3.61 -7.15 -1.56
C GLU A 41 4.32 -7.48 -2.87
N VAL A 42 5.03 -8.61 -2.93
CA VAL A 42 5.76 -9.03 -4.14
C VAL A 42 4.82 -9.81 -5.05
N LYS A 43 4.66 -9.38 -6.31
CA LYS A 43 3.93 -10.12 -7.35
C LYS A 43 4.67 -11.42 -7.63
N THR A 44 4.19 -12.53 -7.08
CA THR A 44 4.72 -13.86 -7.39
C THR A 44 4.11 -14.31 -8.73
N PHE A 45 4.88 -14.18 -9.82
CA PHE A 45 4.54 -14.75 -11.12
C PHE A 45 4.90 -16.24 -11.11
N PHE A 46 3.92 -17.11 -10.89
CA PHE A 46 4.04 -18.56 -11.09
C PHE A 46 3.47 -18.95 -12.45
#